data_AF-A0A0R1NV67-F1
#
_entry.id   AF-A0A0R1NV67-F1
#
_cell.length_a   1.000
_cell.length_b   1.000
_cell.length_c   1.000
_cell.angle_alpha   90.00
_cell.angle_beta   90.00
_cell.angle_gamma   90.00
#
_symmetry.space_group_name_H-M   'P 1'
#
loop_
_entity.id
_entity.type
_entity.pdbx_description
1 polymer ?
#
loop_
_entity_poly.entity_id
_entity_poly.type
_entity_poly.pdbx_seq_one_letter_code
_entity_poly.pdbx_strand_id
1 'polypeptide(L)' 'MQRGIVVIPKSVHKARMAENFNVFDFNLDDDDMKLMSSLDKNESQFFDHRDPAAIESIFGQSLKALRN' A
#
# COMPACT_ATOMS: atom_id res chain seq x y z
N MET A 1 7.68 7.45 -7.47
CA MET A 1 7.96 8.32 -8.63
C MET A 1 8.63 7.60 -9.79
N GLN A 2 9.83 7.03 -9.62
CA GLN A 2 10.63 6.44 -10.72
C GLN A 2 9.89 5.37 -11.55
N ARG A 3 8.96 4.62 -10.95
CA ARG A 3 8.10 3.65 -11.64
C ARG A 3 6.79 4.22 -12.22
N GLY A 4 6.57 5.54 -12.14
CA GLY A 4 5.34 6.20 -12.59
C GLY A 4 4.10 5.98 -11.69
N ILE A 5 4.28 5.41 -10.50
CA ILE A 5 3.18 5.13 -9.55
C ILE A 5 3.03 6.31 -8.57
N VAL A 6 1.79 6.82 -8.46
CA VAL A 6 1.41 7.85 -7.49
C VAL A 6 1.25 7.24 -6.10
N VAL A 7 1.79 7.90 -5.06
CA VAL A 7 1.77 7.43 -3.66
C VAL A 7 0.97 8.39 -2.77
N ILE A 8 0.31 7.85 -1.73
CA ILE A 8 -0.52 8.61 -0.78
C ILE A 8 -0.12 8.31 0.69
N PRO A 9 1.08 8.73 1.13
CA PRO A 9 1.54 8.43 2.48
C PRO A 9 0.74 9.22 3.53
N LYS A 10 0.20 8.52 4.54
CA LYS A 10 -0.55 9.13 5.64
C LYS A 10 0.35 9.39 6.85
N SER A 11 0.28 10.60 7.41
CA SER A 11 0.91 10.94 8.69
C SER A 11 0.04 11.95 9.46
N VAL A 12 0.09 11.90 10.79
CA VAL A 12 -0.44 12.94 11.69
C VAL A 12 0.65 13.85 12.23
N HIS A 13 1.92 13.52 12.00
CA HIS A 13 3.08 14.28 12.47
C HIS A 13 3.62 15.15 11.35
N LYS A 14 3.67 16.47 11.59
CA LYS A 14 4.10 17.48 10.60
C LYS A 14 5.50 17.22 10.05
N ALA A 15 6.45 16.83 10.91
CA ALA A 15 7.82 16.51 10.49
C ALA A 15 7.84 15.38 9.45
N ARG A 16 7.11 14.29 9.69
CA ARG A 16 7.00 13.17 8.74
C ARG A 16 6.28 13.55 7.45
N MET A 17 5.33 14.48 7.49
CA MET A 17 4.69 14.98 6.27
C MET A 17 5.70 15.72 5.38
N ALA A 18 6.55 16.54 5.98
CA ALA A 18 7.62 17.24 5.25
C ALA A 18 8.65 16.26 4.70
N GLU A 19 9.08 15.28 5.51
CA GLU A 19 10.02 14.22 5.09
C GLU A 19 9.46 13.38 3.93
N ASN A 20 8.22 12.90 4.03
CA ASN A 20 7.56 12.12 2.98
C ASN A 20 7.43 12.90 1.65
N PHE A 21 7.43 14.23 1.70
CA PHE A 21 7.38 15.09 0.52
C PHE A 21 8.79 15.40 -0.03
N ASN A 22 9.83 15.36 0.81
CA ASN A 22 11.22 15.60 0.40
C ASN A 22 11.89 14.33 -0.13
N VAL A 23 11.36 13.77 -1.21
CA VAL A 23 11.87 12.55 -1.85
C VAL A 23 12.23 12.75 -3.33
N PHE A 24 12.30 14.00 -3.78
CA PHE A 24 12.51 14.36 -5.19
C PHE A 24 13.95 14.83 -5.48
N ASP A 25 14.78 14.94 -4.45
CA ASP A 25 16.17 15.39 -4.50
C ASP A 25 17.18 14.24 -4.64
N PHE A 26 16.72 12.99 -4.70
CA PHE A 26 17.55 11.82 -4.96
C PHE A 26 16.88 10.86 -5.94
N ASN A 27 17.66 9.89 -6.43
CA ASN A 27 17.19 8.85 -7.33
C ASN A 27 17.87 7.53 -6.97
N LEU A 28 17.13 6.42 -7.01
CA LEU A 28 17.71 5.09 -6.84
C LEU A 28 18.43 4.67 -8.11
N ASP A 29 19.59 4.05 -7.97
CA ASP A 29 20.32 3.47 -9.09
C ASP A 29 19.75 2.11 -9.52
N ASP A 30 20.29 1.56 -10.61
CA ASP A 30 19.79 0.30 -11.18
C ASP A 30 19.98 -0.89 -10.25
N ASP A 31 21.02 -0.89 -9.41
CA ASP A 31 21.31 -1.99 -8.51
C ASP A 31 20.44 -1.94 -7.26
N ASP A 32 20.16 -0.74 -6.73
CA ASP A 32 19.14 -0.49 -5.71
C ASP A 32 17.76 -0.96 -6.19
N MET A 33 17.40 -0.58 -7.42
CA MET A 33 16.11 -0.97 -8.02
C MET A 33 16.00 -2.49 -8.19
N LYS A 34 17.07 -3.17 -8.60
CA LYS A 34 17.12 -4.64 -8.66
C LYS A 34 16.99 -5.27 -7.28
N LEU A 35 17.74 -4.76 -6.30
CA LEU A 35 17.69 -5.27 -4.93
C LEU A 35 16.27 -5.16 -4.36
N MET A 36 15.62 -4.01 -4.51
CA MET A 36 14.23 -3.82 -4.08
C MET A 36 13.26 -4.80 -4.74
N SER A 37 13.44 -5.09 -6.03
CA SER A 37 12.58 -6.05 -6.74
C SER A 37 12.68 -7.47 -6.19
N SER A 38 13.84 -7.85 -5.65
CA SER A 38 14.05 -9.19 -5.07
C SER A 38 13.35 -9.40 -3.73
N LEU A 39 12.84 -8.33 -3.10
CA LEU A 39 12.12 -8.39 -1.84
C LEU A 39 10.61 -8.67 -2.01
N ASP A 40 10.12 -8.76 -3.25
CA ASP A 40 8.71 -9.04 -3.51
C ASP A 40 8.33 -10.46 -3.05
N LYS A 41 7.30 -10.54 -2.21
CA LYS A 41 6.73 -11.80 -1.72
C LYS A 41 5.50 -12.24 -2.50
N ASN A 42 5.01 -11.41 -3.42
CA ASN A 42 3.82 -11.66 -4.23
C ASN A 42 2.56 -11.95 -3.39
N GLU A 43 2.46 -11.30 -2.22
CA GLU A 43 1.33 -11.43 -1.29
C GLU A 43 0.94 -10.07 -0.70
N SER A 44 -0.35 -9.90 -0.38
CA SER A 44 -0.85 -8.71 0.33
C SER A 44 -0.40 -8.74 1.78
N GLN A 45 0.07 -7.62 2.31
CA GLN A 45 0.43 -7.49 3.73
C GLN A 45 -0.78 -7.43 4.67
N PHE A 46 -2.00 -7.36 4.14
CA PHE A 46 -3.23 -7.26 4.93
C PHE A 46 -4.09 -8.52 4.80
N PHE A 47 -4.69 -8.73 3.63
CA PHE A 47 -5.53 -9.88 3.33
C PHE A 47 -5.67 -10.06 1.82
N ASP A 48 -6.04 -11.26 1.39
CA ASP A 48 -6.41 -11.54 0.00
C ASP A 48 -7.86 -11.09 -0.24
N HIS A 49 -8.05 -10.18 -1.19
CA HIS A 49 -9.38 -9.69 -1.58
C HIS A 49 -10.29 -10.78 -2.17
N ARG A 50 -9.74 -11.95 -2.50
CA ARG A 50 -10.46 -13.10 -3.05
C ARG A 50 -10.87 -14.11 -1.97
N ASP A 51 -10.37 -13.98 -0.74
CA ASP A 51 -10.73 -14.86 0.37
C ASP A 51 -12.18 -14.55 0.83
N PRO A 52 -13.11 -15.52 0.73
CA PRO A 52 -14.49 -15.34 1.20
C PRO A 52 -14.59 -14.91 2.66
N ALA A 53 -13.68 -15.38 3.52
CA ALA A 53 -13.67 -15.00 4.94
C ALA A 53 -13.28 -13.53 5.14
N ALA A 54 -12.33 -13.02 4.36
CA ALA A 54 -11.94 -11.61 4.39
C ALA A 54 -13.08 -10.70 3.88
N ILE A 55 -13.79 -11.12 2.82
CA ILE A 55 -14.95 -10.40 2.28
C ILE A 55 -16.07 -10.31 3.34
N GLU A 56 -16.37 -11.42 4.02
CA GLU A 56 -17.38 -11.42 5.08
C GLU A 56 -16.96 -10.55 6.28
N SER A 57 -15.68 -10.55 6.66
CA SER A 57 -15.19 -9.72 7.76
C SER A 57 -15.34 -8.21 7.48
N ILE A 58 -15.08 -7.78 6.25
CA ILE A 58 -15.11 -6.36 5.84
C ILE A 58 -16.55 -5.87 5.59
N PHE A 59 -17.34 -6.68 4.88
CA PHE A 59 -18.65 -6.26 4.38
C PHE A 59 -19.83 -6.96 5.06
N GLY A 60 -19.58 -7.88 6.00
CA GLY A 60 -20.60 -8.77 6.55
C GLY A 60 -21.80 -8.05 7.17
N GLN A 61 -21.59 -6.90 7.82
CA GLN A 61 -22.70 -6.10 8.35
C GLN A 61 -23.52 -5.45 7.22
N SER A 62 -22.85 -4.89 6.21
CA SER A 62 -23.50 -4.27 5.04
C SER A 62 -24.24 -5.31 4.19
N LEU A 63 -23.70 -6.51 4.03
CA LEU A 63 -24.33 -7.63 3.30
C LEU A 63 -25.55 -8.18 4.04
N LYS A 64 -25.51 -8.24 5.37
CA LYS A 64 -26.67 -8.64 6.19
C LYS A 64 -27.81 -7.63 6.08
N ALA A 65 -27.50 -6.33 6.01
CA ALA A 65 -28.51 -5.29 5.87
C ALA A 65 -29.26 -5.33 4.51
N LEU A 66 -28.65 -5.89 3.45
CA LEU A 66 -29.25 -6.02 2.11
C LEU A 66 -30.15 -7.26 1.92
N ARG A 67 -30.13 -8.19 2.89
CA ARG A 67 -30.87 -9.47 2.83
C ARG A 67 -32.20 -9.43 3.58
N ASN A 68 -32.58 -8.27 4.14
CA ASN A 68 -33.86 -8.03 4.81
C ASN A 68 -34.82 -7.27 3.91
#